data_AF-T1CHV1-F1
#
_entry.id   AF-T1CHV1-F1
#
_cell.length_a   1.000
_cell.length_b   1.000
_cell.length_c   1.000
_cell.angle_alpha   90.00
_cell.angle_beta   90.00
_cell.angle_gamma   90.00
#
_symmetry.space_group_name_H-M   'P 1'
#
loop_
_entity.id
_entity.type
_entity.pdbx_description
1 polymer ?
#
loop_
_entity_poly.entity_id
_entity_poly.type
_entity_poly.pdbx_seq_one_letter_code
_entity_poly.pdbx_strand_id
1 'polypeptide(L)'
;MKHARTNRAVLAFAITTALATLTVQAQDAAAPAPPGKETAVGEKAAPKHVKTLQQIVVTGAPTYMGVKRIDASFEVTALSLKDIKNVMPSSSADLLKVVPGIWPESSGGETGPNIDVAGFPGGGDAPYVTFELNGSPIYPVPTLSFMDNSSMFRLDDTIAGVEVLQGGPSVIFGNGQIGAVANFTLRQGSPKTEGAFGYTVGTYGYNRFDGFMSGEISPGWFYSVGGFYRTDQIRNPQFPANQGGQLTATLTHDLKHGSIMFYVRDLNDRNQFLTDVPLIVSPNGQNLSSFPGFSPLTGNIRQ
;
A
#
# COMPACT_ATOMS: atom_id res chain seq x y z
N MET A 1 -20.77 9.58 27.00
CA MET A 1 -19.31 9.69 26.81
C MET A 1 -18.55 8.77 27.79
N LYS A 2 -18.46 7.45 27.57
CA LYS A 2 -17.64 6.54 28.41
C LYS A 2 -17.08 5.29 27.67
N HIS A 3 -17.06 5.23 26.34
CA HIS A 3 -16.65 4.02 25.60
C HIS A 3 -15.24 4.07 24.96
N ALA A 4 -14.53 5.20 25.01
CA ALA A 4 -13.25 5.35 24.30
C ALA A 4 -12.00 4.86 25.07
N ARG A 5 -12.10 4.59 26.38
CA ARG A 5 -10.92 4.18 27.20
C ARG A 5 -10.67 2.68 27.21
N THR A 6 -11.68 1.86 26.95
CA THR A 6 -11.58 0.39 26.97
C THR A 6 -10.82 -0.17 25.77
N ASN A 7 -10.89 0.45 24.58
CA ASN A 7 -10.23 -0.06 23.37
C ASN A 7 -8.70 0.08 23.41
N ARG A 8 -8.16 1.08 24.11
CA ARG A 8 -6.70 1.26 24.26
C ARG A 8 -6.08 0.22 25.19
N ALA A 9 -6.81 -0.24 26.20
CA ALA A 9 -6.34 -1.25 27.14
C ALA A 9 -6.37 -2.66 26.53
N VAL A 10 -7.37 -2.97 25.70
CA VAL A 10 -7.47 -4.27 25.02
C VAL A 10 -6.37 -4.44 23.96
N LEU A 11 -6.03 -3.36 23.23
CA LEU A 11 -4.93 -3.39 22.25
C LEU A 11 -3.56 -3.56 22.94
N ALA A 12 -3.34 -2.92 24.09
CA ALA A 12 -2.10 -3.05 24.85
C ALA A 12 -1.94 -4.44 25.50
N PHE A 13 -3.04 -5.07 25.91
CA PHE A 13 -3.01 -6.40 26.52
C PHE A 13 -2.76 -7.52 25.48
N ALA A 14 -3.25 -7.36 24.25
CA ALA A 14 -2.99 -8.31 23.17
C ALA A 14 -1.50 -8.34 22.75
N ILE A 15 -0.84 -7.18 22.75
CA ILE A 15 0.59 -7.05 22.40
C ILE A 15 1.48 -7.69 23.49
N THR A 16 1.15 -7.54 24.77
CA THR A 16 1.97 -8.13 25.86
C THR A 16 1.84 -9.65 25.95
N THR A 17 0.69 -10.25 25.62
CA THR A 17 0.55 -11.71 25.59
C THR A 17 1.26 -12.39 24.41
N ALA A 18 1.51 -11.68 23.30
CA ALA A 18 2.24 -12.23 22.16
C ALA A 18 3.77 -12.27 22.36
N LEU A 19 4.31 -11.44 23.25
CA LEU A 19 5.76 -11.36 23.52
C LEU A 19 6.26 -12.36 24.58
N ALA A 20 5.38 -13.07 25.29
CA ALA A 20 5.77 -13.92 26.42
C ALA A 20 6.02 -15.41 26.08
N THR A 21 5.79 -15.87 24.84
CA THR A 21 5.87 -17.30 24.49
C THR A 21 7.04 -17.71 23.57
N LEU A 22 8.04 -16.84 23.36
CA LEU A 22 9.23 -17.19 22.60
C LEU A 22 10.44 -17.47 23.51
N THR A 23 10.46 -18.66 24.11
CA THR A 23 11.72 -19.29 24.54
C THR A 23 11.88 -20.60 23.79
N VAL A 24 12.53 -20.54 22.62
CA VAL A 24 13.11 -21.71 21.97
C VAL A 24 14.61 -21.52 21.96
N GLN A 25 15.33 -22.35 22.72
CA GLN A 25 16.78 -22.46 22.63
C GLN A 25 17.13 -23.17 21.32
N ALA A 26 17.88 -22.50 20.44
CA ALA A 26 18.58 -23.15 19.33
C ALA A 26 20.03 -23.40 19.79
N GLN A 27 20.41 -24.67 19.92
CA GLN A 27 21.81 -25.10 19.96
C GLN A 27 22.21 -25.56 18.56
N ASP A 28 23.14 -24.83 17.94
CA ASP A 28 23.85 -25.27 16.73
C ASP A 28 24.79 -26.41 17.09
N ALA A 29 24.63 -27.55 16.43
CA ALA A 29 25.63 -28.61 16.37
C ALA A 29 25.89 -28.95 14.90
N ALA A 30 27.06 -28.55 14.42
CA ALA A 30 27.57 -28.90 13.09
C ALA A 30 27.97 -30.37 13.04
N ALA A 31 27.52 -31.09 12.01
CA ALA A 31 28.03 -32.40 11.63
C ALA A 31 28.21 -32.50 10.11
N PRO A 32 29.16 -33.31 9.60
CA PRO A 32 29.76 -33.16 8.28
C PRO A 32 29.04 -33.96 7.18
N ALA A 33 29.21 -33.50 5.93
CA ALA A 33 28.66 -34.11 4.72
C ALA A 33 29.41 -35.37 4.26
N PRO A 34 28.72 -36.35 3.65
CA PRO A 34 29.32 -37.35 2.74
C PRO A 34 29.04 -37.06 1.26
N PRO A 35 29.79 -37.68 0.31
CA PRO A 35 30.01 -37.16 -1.03
C PRO A 35 29.15 -37.80 -2.14
N GLY A 36 28.84 -36.98 -3.16
CA GLY A 36 28.82 -37.35 -4.59
C GLY A 36 27.62 -38.11 -5.15
N LYS A 37 26.87 -37.46 -6.06
CA LYS A 37 26.64 -37.94 -7.44
C LYS A 37 25.96 -36.91 -8.35
N GLU A 38 26.55 -36.81 -9.54
CA GLU A 38 26.05 -36.39 -10.86
C GLU A 38 25.49 -34.98 -11.10
N THR A 39 26.36 -34.24 -11.78
CA THR A 39 26.17 -33.08 -12.66
C THR A 39 24.94 -33.24 -13.57
N ALA A 40 23.97 -32.33 -13.41
CA ALA A 40 22.98 -32.03 -14.43
C ALA A 40 23.13 -30.55 -14.84
N VAL A 41 23.12 -30.38 -16.16
CA VAL A 41 23.38 -29.18 -16.97
C VAL A 41 22.72 -27.91 -16.43
N GLY A 42 23.51 -26.83 -16.38
CA GLY A 42 23.14 -25.54 -15.83
C GLY A 42 21.92 -24.91 -16.48
N GLU A 43 20.97 -24.53 -15.64
CA GLU A 43 19.92 -23.58 -15.97
C GLU A 43 20.54 -22.18 -16.02
N LYS A 44 20.83 -21.73 -17.24
CA LYS A 44 21.29 -20.37 -17.52
C LYS A 44 20.24 -19.40 -17.01
N ALA A 45 20.54 -18.69 -15.92
CA ALA A 45 19.65 -17.71 -15.33
C ALA A 45 19.18 -16.72 -16.41
N ALA A 46 17.90 -16.79 -16.79
CA ALA A 46 17.30 -15.83 -17.70
C ALA A 46 17.47 -14.41 -17.13
N PRO A 47 17.79 -13.41 -17.97
CA PRO A 47 17.94 -12.04 -17.51
C PRO A 47 16.63 -11.55 -16.86
N LYS A 48 16.71 -10.74 -15.80
CA LYS A 48 15.55 -10.23 -15.03
C LYS A 48 14.45 -9.60 -15.92
N HIS A 49 14.83 -9.07 -17.08
CA HIS A 49 13.93 -8.51 -18.08
C HIS A 49 12.98 -9.55 -18.73
N VAL A 50 13.44 -10.78 -18.94
CA VAL A 50 12.59 -11.85 -19.53
C VAL A 50 11.56 -12.36 -18.51
N LYS A 51 11.93 -12.40 -17.22
CA LYS A 51 11.00 -12.80 -16.14
C LYS A 51 9.86 -11.79 -15.94
N THR A 52 10.12 -10.50 -16.15
CA THR A 52 9.09 -9.44 -16.04
C THR A 52 8.13 -9.40 -17.23
N LEU A 53 8.58 -9.78 -18.43
CA LEU A 53 7.71 -9.91 -19.62
C LEU A 53 6.78 -11.13 -19.56
N GLN A 54 7.21 -12.20 -18.90
CA GLN A 54 6.43 -13.43 -18.72
C GLN A 54 5.44 -13.37 -17.56
N GLN A 55 5.46 -12.29 -16.77
CA GLN A 55 4.52 -12.10 -15.67
C GLN A 55 3.08 -12.10 -16.18
N ILE A 56 2.22 -12.85 -15.50
CA ILE A 56 0.79 -12.91 -15.77
C ILE A 56 0.12 -11.78 -15.00
N VAL A 57 -0.68 -10.99 -15.70
CA VAL A 57 -1.49 -9.89 -15.19
C VAL A 57 -2.92 -10.37 -15.12
N VAL A 58 -3.54 -10.30 -13.95
CA VAL A 58 -4.92 -10.78 -13.75
C VAL A 58 -5.91 -9.62 -13.73
N THR A 59 -5.45 -8.44 -13.30
CA THR A 59 -6.26 -7.23 -13.24
C THR A 59 -6.75 -6.83 -14.63
N GLY A 60 -8.04 -6.50 -14.75
CA GLY A 60 -8.67 -6.07 -16.01
C GLY A 60 -8.59 -7.08 -17.15
N ALA A 61 -8.11 -8.31 -16.91
CA ALA A 61 -7.94 -9.31 -17.96
C ALA A 61 -9.32 -9.84 -18.43
N PRO A 62 -9.57 -9.93 -19.74
CA PRO A 62 -10.80 -10.52 -20.26
C PRO A 62 -10.88 -12.05 -20.05
N THR A 63 -9.78 -12.66 -19.60
CA THR A 63 -9.63 -14.10 -19.41
C THR A 63 -9.39 -14.43 -17.94
N TYR A 64 -10.02 -15.50 -17.45
CA TYR A 64 -9.90 -15.96 -16.05
C TYR A 64 -8.47 -16.35 -15.63
N MET A 65 -7.60 -16.69 -16.60
CA MET A 65 -6.19 -17.02 -16.37
C MET A 65 -5.27 -15.80 -16.31
N GLY A 66 -5.80 -14.59 -16.51
CA GLY A 66 -5.00 -13.41 -16.79
C GLY A 66 -4.41 -13.41 -18.19
N VAL A 67 -3.63 -12.37 -18.49
CA VAL A 67 -2.91 -12.18 -19.76
C VAL A 67 -1.44 -11.99 -19.45
N LYS A 68 -0.54 -12.62 -20.21
CA LYS A 68 0.90 -12.33 -20.07
C LYS A 68 1.16 -10.89 -20.45
N ARG A 69 2.04 -10.22 -19.72
CA ARG A 69 2.35 -8.82 -19.97
C ARG A 69 2.79 -8.52 -21.41
N ILE A 70 3.53 -9.44 -22.04
CA ILE A 70 3.95 -9.30 -23.46
C ILE A 70 2.80 -9.46 -24.47
N ASP A 71 1.73 -10.15 -24.08
CA ASP A 71 0.55 -10.40 -24.93
C ASP A 71 -0.57 -9.37 -24.66
N ALA A 72 -0.40 -8.50 -23.66
CA ALA A 72 -1.36 -7.45 -23.34
C ALA A 72 -1.31 -6.34 -24.39
N SER A 73 -2.47 -5.93 -24.88
CA SER A 73 -2.63 -4.82 -25.84
C SER A 73 -2.73 -3.44 -25.16
N PHE A 74 -2.47 -3.38 -23.86
CA PHE A 74 -2.58 -2.20 -23.01
C PHE A 74 -1.39 -2.12 -22.06
N GLU A 75 -1.15 -0.94 -21.51
CA GLU A 75 -0.02 -0.73 -20.61
C GLU A 75 -0.29 -1.34 -19.24
N VAL A 76 0.66 -2.15 -18.78
CA VAL A 76 0.65 -2.73 -17.44
C VAL A 76 1.97 -2.48 -16.73
N THR A 77 1.86 -1.87 -15.56
CA THR A 77 2.95 -1.76 -14.58
C THR A 77 2.62 -2.62 -13.37
N ALA A 78 3.48 -3.58 -13.06
CA ALA A 78 3.28 -4.45 -11.90
C ALA A 78 4.46 -4.33 -10.94
N LEU A 79 4.17 -4.19 -9.64
CA LEU A 79 5.16 -4.11 -8.59
C LEU A 79 4.93 -5.22 -7.57
N SER A 80 5.99 -5.95 -7.23
CA SER A 80 5.96 -6.87 -6.10
C SER A 80 6.07 -6.13 -4.77
N LEU A 81 5.74 -6.78 -3.66
CA LEU A 81 6.00 -6.25 -2.31
C LEU A 81 7.44 -5.77 -2.14
N LYS A 82 8.42 -6.48 -2.71
CA LYS A 82 9.82 -6.07 -2.65
C LYS A 82 10.05 -4.76 -3.39
N ASP A 83 9.43 -4.57 -4.55
CA ASP A 83 9.56 -3.33 -5.33
C ASP A 83 8.90 -2.16 -4.60
N ILE A 84 7.70 -2.37 -4.03
CA ILE A 84 7.01 -1.37 -3.19
C ILE A 84 7.90 -0.94 -2.01
N LYS A 85 8.52 -1.91 -1.32
CA LYS A 85 9.47 -1.63 -0.23
C LYS A 85 10.73 -0.89 -0.68
N ASN A 86 11.19 -1.09 -1.91
CA ASN A 86 12.35 -0.35 -2.44
C ASN A 86 11.99 1.09 -2.82
N VAL A 87 10.77 1.31 -3.32
CA VAL A 87 10.27 2.64 -3.69
C VAL A 87 9.99 3.48 -2.44
N MET A 88 9.56 2.86 -1.34
CA MET A 88 9.16 3.51 -0.09
C MET A 88 8.22 4.71 -0.34
N PRO A 89 7.06 4.49 -0.99
CA PRO A 89 6.13 5.57 -1.27
C PRO A 89 5.56 6.14 0.03
N SER A 90 5.38 7.45 0.06
CA SER A 90 4.77 8.15 1.20
C SER A 90 3.26 7.92 1.29
N SER A 91 2.59 7.59 0.18
CA SER A 91 1.16 7.32 0.11
C SER A 91 0.84 6.26 -0.96
N SER A 92 -0.40 5.80 -0.98
CA SER A 92 -0.90 4.90 -2.03
C SER A 92 -0.89 5.54 -3.42
N ALA A 93 -1.12 6.86 -3.50
CA ALA A 93 -1.00 7.63 -4.73
C ALA A 93 0.47 7.82 -5.14
N ASP A 94 1.37 8.09 -4.19
CA ASP A 94 2.80 8.30 -4.46
C ASP A 94 3.46 7.06 -5.09
N LEU A 95 2.97 5.87 -4.76
CA LEU A 95 3.38 4.62 -5.42
C LEU A 95 3.15 4.67 -6.94
N LEU A 96 2.13 5.39 -7.42
CA LEU A 96 1.82 5.48 -8.85
C LEU A 96 2.84 6.29 -9.65
N LYS A 97 3.78 7.01 -9.00
CA LYS A 97 4.88 7.71 -9.71
C LYS A 97 5.79 6.78 -10.52
N VAL A 98 5.80 5.50 -10.18
CA VAL A 98 6.55 4.47 -10.92
C VAL A 98 5.89 4.12 -12.25
N VAL A 99 4.63 4.49 -12.44
CA VAL A 99 3.83 4.17 -13.63
C VAL A 99 4.00 5.31 -14.63
N PRO A 100 4.52 5.04 -15.85
CA PRO A 100 4.59 6.05 -16.89
C PRO A 100 3.21 6.65 -17.18
N GLY A 101 3.17 7.96 -17.44
CA GLY A 101 1.92 8.64 -17.79
C GLY A 101 0.93 8.84 -16.63
N ILE A 102 1.28 8.48 -15.39
CA ILE A 102 0.50 8.86 -14.20
C ILE A 102 1.31 9.87 -13.39
N TRP A 103 0.67 10.97 -13.02
CA TRP A 103 1.27 12.05 -12.24
C TRP A 103 0.49 12.27 -10.95
N PRO A 104 0.89 11.62 -9.85
CA PRO A 104 0.31 11.87 -8.54
C PRO A 104 1.05 13.03 -7.85
N GLU A 105 0.29 14.01 -7.37
CA GLU A 105 0.73 15.11 -6.54
C GLU A 105 0.20 14.94 -5.12
N SER A 106 1.07 14.51 -4.20
CA SER A 106 0.75 14.35 -2.78
C SER A 106 1.06 15.61 -1.96
N SER A 107 0.71 16.79 -2.48
CA SER A 107 0.92 18.08 -1.79
C SER A 107 0.04 18.24 -0.54
N GLY A 108 -1.13 17.60 -0.54
CA GLY A 108 -2.07 17.52 0.58
C GLY A 108 -1.63 16.67 1.78
N GLY A 109 -0.51 15.93 1.67
CA GLY A 109 -0.09 14.90 2.63
C GLY A 109 -0.37 13.48 2.12
N GLU A 110 -0.60 12.53 3.03
CA GLU A 110 -0.89 11.13 2.63
C GLU A 110 -2.29 10.95 2.01
N THR A 111 -3.20 11.91 2.24
CA THR A 111 -4.59 11.90 1.74
C THR A 111 -4.92 13.16 0.96
N GLY A 112 -5.95 13.08 0.13
CA GLY A 112 -6.37 14.11 -0.80
C GLY A 112 -5.33 14.45 -1.88
N PRO A 113 -4.56 13.48 -2.42
CA PRO A 113 -3.63 13.79 -3.50
C PRO A 113 -4.41 14.05 -4.81
N ASN A 114 -3.82 14.86 -5.68
CA ASN A 114 -4.27 14.96 -7.04
C ASN A 114 -3.61 13.85 -7.86
N ILE A 115 -4.35 13.18 -8.75
CA ILE A 115 -3.77 12.17 -9.64
C ILE A 115 -4.23 12.43 -11.06
N ASP A 116 -3.30 12.95 -11.86
CA ASP A 116 -3.49 13.16 -13.29
C ASP A 116 -3.02 11.95 -14.09
N VAL A 117 -3.72 11.68 -15.19
CA VAL A 117 -3.45 10.52 -16.04
C VAL A 117 -3.32 11.00 -17.48
N ALA A 118 -2.17 10.76 -18.11
CA ALA A 118 -1.89 10.87 -19.55
C ALA A 118 -2.59 12.01 -20.31
N GLY A 119 -2.61 13.23 -19.73
CA GLY A 119 -3.19 14.41 -20.37
C GLY A 119 -4.73 14.47 -20.37
N PHE A 120 -5.41 13.57 -19.67
CA PHE A 120 -6.81 13.77 -19.31
C PHE A 120 -6.93 15.09 -18.54
N PRO A 121 -7.90 15.95 -18.86
CA PRO A 121 -8.07 17.22 -18.18
C PRO A 121 -8.49 16.95 -16.72
N GLY A 122 -7.52 17.04 -15.82
CA GLY A 122 -7.72 17.05 -14.38
C GLY A 122 -7.85 18.49 -13.88
N GLY A 123 -8.78 18.72 -12.95
CA GLY A 123 -9.00 20.03 -12.33
C GLY A 123 -8.85 20.01 -10.81
N GLY A 124 -8.36 18.89 -10.26
CA GLY A 124 -8.49 18.57 -8.84
C GLY A 124 -8.70 17.07 -8.62
N ASP A 125 -8.30 16.53 -7.46
CA ASP A 125 -8.58 15.15 -7.04
C ASP A 125 -7.97 14.07 -7.96
N ALA A 126 -8.51 12.84 -7.92
CA ALA A 126 -8.14 11.72 -8.78
C ALA A 126 -9.32 11.15 -9.59
N PRO A 127 -9.97 11.95 -10.47
CA PRO A 127 -11.23 11.57 -11.11
C PRO A 127 -11.10 10.39 -12.09
N TYR A 128 -9.90 10.12 -12.59
CA TYR A 128 -9.67 9.10 -13.63
C TYR A 128 -8.95 7.83 -13.14
N VAL A 129 -8.77 7.67 -11.82
CA VAL A 129 -8.07 6.50 -11.26
C VAL A 129 -8.96 5.73 -10.30
N THR A 130 -9.13 4.42 -10.56
CA THR A 130 -9.76 3.46 -9.64
C THR A 130 -8.72 2.71 -8.85
N PHE A 131 -8.94 2.54 -7.54
CA PHE A 131 -8.18 1.59 -6.73
C PHE A 131 -9.03 0.35 -6.48
N GLU A 132 -8.42 -0.83 -6.56
CA GLU A 132 -9.06 -2.10 -6.28
C GLU A 132 -8.30 -2.85 -5.20
N LEU A 133 -9.02 -3.64 -4.40
CA LEU A 133 -8.43 -4.61 -3.47
C LEU A 133 -8.90 -6.01 -3.87
N ASN A 134 -7.97 -6.87 -4.30
CA ASN A 134 -8.24 -8.18 -4.88
C ASN A 134 -9.27 -8.14 -6.03
N GLY A 135 -9.19 -7.13 -6.89
CA GLY A 135 -10.07 -6.92 -8.03
C GLY A 135 -11.44 -6.33 -7.69
N SER A 136 -11.69 -5.98 -6.41
CA SER A 136 -12.91 -5.26 -6.02
C SER A 136 -12.64 -3.76 -5.95
N PRO A 137 -13.38 -2.92 -6.70
CA PRO A 137 -13.24 -1.47 -6.61
C PRO A 137 -13.52 -0.93 -5.21
N ILE A 138 -12.69 0.01 -4.79
CA ILE A 138 -12.93 0.85 -3.62
C ILE A 138 -13.75 2.04 -4.10
N TYR A 139 -14.94 2.25 -3.55
CA TYR A 139 -15.81 3.33 -4.02
C TYR A 139 -15.60 4.58 -3.16
N PRO A 140 -15.03 5.66 -3.72
CA PRO A 140 -14.98 6.95 -3.04
C PRO A 140 -16.38 7.52 -2.85
N VAL A 141 -16.55 8.44 -1.89
CA VAL A 141 -17.82 9.17 -1.75
C VAL A 141 -17.83 10.29 -2.79
N PRO A 142 -18.69 10.21 -3.82
CA PRO A 142 -18.61 11.10 -4.98
C PRO A 142 -18.99 12.56 -4.68
N THR A 143 -19.54 12.83 -3.48
CA THR A 143 -19.99 14.16 -3.06
C THR A 143 -18.96 14.95 -2.26
N LEU A 144 -17.85 14.34 -1.87
CA LEU A 144 -16.85 14.97 -1.00
C LEU A 144 -15.54 15.13 -1.77
N SER A 145 -15.21 16.36 -2.13
CA SER A 145 -13.88 16.69 -2.68
C SER A 145 -12.78 16.22 -1.73
N PHE A 146 -11.66 15.78 -2.28
CA PHE A 146 -10.48 15.28 -1.55
C PHE A 146 -10.66 13.92 -0.87
N MET A 147 -11.78 13.23 -1.11
CA MET A 147 -12.00 11.86 -0.66
C MET A 147 -12.09 10.89 -1.85
N ASP A 148 -11.01 10.85 -2.61
CA ASP A 148 -10.82 9.94 -3.74
C ASP A 148 -10.45 8.51 -3.28
N ASN A 149 -10.30 7.61 -4.26
CA ASN A 149 -9.90 6.21 -4.06
C ASN A 149 -8.64 6.06 -3.19
N SER A 150 -7.60 6.83 -3.49
CA SER A 150 -6.29 6.74 -2.83
C SER A 150 -6.36 7.25 -1.39
N SER A 151 -7.24 8.22 -1.10
CA SER A 151 -7.52 8.73 0.25
C SER A 151 -8.16 7.69 1.16
N MET A 152 -8.93 6.75 0.61
CA MET A 152 -9.59 5.68 1.36
C MET A 152 -8.73 4.43 1.56
N PHE A 153 -7.55 4.38 0.95
CA PHE A 153 -6.67 3.22 0.97
C PHE A 153 -5.31 3.55 1.60
N ARG A 154 -4.79 2.64 2.43
CA ARG A 154 -3.42 2.72 2.94
C ARG A 154 -2.61 1.51 2.53
N LEU A 155 -1.38 1.79 2.09
CA LEU A 155 -0.37 0.78 1.83
C LEU A 155 0.20 0.26 3.14
N ASP A 156 0.38 -1.05 3.22
CA ASP A 156 1.03 -1.74 4.33
C ASP A 156 1.63 -3.07 3.87
N ASP A 157 2.28 -3.76 4.81
CA ASP A 157 2.94 -5.04 4.59
C ASP A 157 1.98 -6.22 4.33
N THR A 158 0.65 -5.97 4.31
CA THR A 158 -0.36 -6.96 3.96
C THR A 158 -0.64 -7.02 2.46
N ILE A 159 -0.06 -6.11 1.66
CA ILE A 159 -0.14 -6.11 0.20
C ILE A 159 0.98 -7.00 -0.38
N ALA A 160 0.62 -7.93 -1.26
CA ALA A 160 1.56 -8.80 -1.97
C ALA A 160 2.19 -8.11 -3.19
N GLY A 161 1.42 -7.22 -3.81
CA GLY A 161 1.83 -6.44 -4.97
C GLY A 161 0.68 -5.59 -5.49
N VAL A 162 0.99 -4.80 -6.50
CA VAL A 162 0.00 -4.00 -7.24
C VAL A 162 0.18 -4.21 -8.74
N GLU A 163 -0.93 -4.26 -9.45
CA GLU A 163 -1.00 -4.18 -10.91
C GLU A 163 -1.73 -2.91 -11.29
N VAL A 164 -1.06 -2.02 -12.03
CA VAL A 164 -1.62 -0.78 -12.53
C VAL A 164 -1.78 -0.89 -14.04
N LEU A 165 -3.03 -0.79 -14.47
CA LEU A 165 -3.43 -0.80 -15.87
C LEU A 165 -3.79 0.62 -16.29
N GLN A 166 -3.26 1.06 -17.42
CA GLN A 166 -3.66 2.33 -18.01
C GLN A 166 -4.55 2.06 -19.24
N GLY A 167 -5.79 2.51 -19.18
CA GLY A 167 -6.80 2.26 -20.21
C GLY A 167 -7.13 0.78 -20.45
N GLY A 168 -7.49 0.45 -21.69
CA GLY A 168 -7.83 -0.92 -22.10
C GLY A 168 -9.15 -1.43 -21.48
N PRO A 169 -9.29 -2.75 -21.24
CA PRO A 169 -10.50 -3.35 -20.67
C PRO A 169 -10.73 -3.04 -19.19
N SER A 170 -9.73 -2.47 -18.50
CA SER A 170 -9.77 -2.21 -17.05
C SER A 170 -10.95 -1.33 -16.63
N VAL A 171 -11.39 -0.41 -17.49
CA VAL A 171 -12.55 0.49 -17.25
C VAL A 171 -13.84 -0.27 -16.95
N ILE A 172 -14.01 -1.47 -17.53
CA ILE A 172 -15.21 -2.30 -17.35
C ILE A 172 -15.20 -2.99 -15.98
N PHE A 173 -14.01 -3.25 -15.43
CA PHE A 173 -13.84 -3.95 -14.16
C PHE A 173 -13.64 -3.00 -12.96
N GLY A 174 -13.27 -1.74 -13.24
CA GLY A 174 -13.16 -0.68 -12.24
C GLY A 174 -14.46 0.11 -12.00
N ASN A 175 -14.34 1.31 -11.43
CA ASN A 175 -15.47 2.21 -11.13
C ASN A 175 -15.86 3.09 -12.35
N GLY A 176 -15.67 2.59 -13.57
CA GLY A 176 -15.92 3.34 -14.81
C GLY A 176 -14.95 4.51 -15.07
N GLN A 177 -13.89 4.64 -14.27
CA GLN A 177 -12.86 5.66 -14.47
C GLN A 177 -11.92 5.22 -15.60
N ILE A 178 -11.80 6.06 -16.62
CA ILE A 178 -11.20 5.69 -17.91
C ILE A 178 -9.67 5.78 -17.96
N GLY A 179 -9.05 6.37 -16.95
CA GLY A 179 -7.62 6.67 -16.96
C GLY A 179 -6.78 5.47 -16.56
N ALA A 180 -6.88 5.04 -15.31
CA ALA A 180 -6.11 3.92 -14.79
C ALA A 180 -6.86 3.13 -13.71
N VAL A 181 -6.51 1.85 -13.57
CA VAL A 181 -6.96 0.96 -12.51
C VAL A 181 -5.75 0.38 -11.79
N ALA A 182 -5.62 0.65 -10.50
CA ALA A 182 -4.57 0.12 -9.65
C ALA A 182 -5.16 -0.94 -8.70
N ASN A 183 -4.88 -2.21 -8.97
CA ASN A 183 -5.37 -3.32 -8.17
C ASN A 183 -4.29 -3.85 -7.23
N PHE A 184 -4.60 -3.80 -5.94
CA PHE A 184 -3.76 -4.27 -4.86
C PHE A 184 -4.17 -5.67 -4.45
N THR A 185 -3.24 -6.60 -4.48
CA THR A 185 -3.50 -7.99 -4.09
C THR A 185 -3.07 -8.19 -2.63
N LEU A 186 -3.92 -8.79 -1.80
CA LEU A 186 -3.58 -9.14 -0.42
C LEU A 186 -2.62 -10.33 -0.38
N ARG A 187 -1.71 -10.31 0.58
CA ARG A 187 -0.94 -11.49 0.98
C ARG A 187 -1.88 -12.53 1.56
N GLN A 188 -1.55 -13.79 1.30
CA GLN A 188 -2.27 -14.93 1.84
C GLN A 188 -1.32 -15.75 2.72
N GLY A 189 -1.90 -16.57 3.59
CA GLY A 189 -1.11 -17.52 4.36
C GLY A 189 -0.54 -18.63 3.48
N SER A 190 0.47 -19.31 4.01
CA SER A 190 1.10 -20.47 3.37
C SER A 190 1.24 -21.61 4.39
N PRO A 191 1.54 -22.85 3.95
CA PRO A 191 1.87 -23.94 4.86
C PRO A 191 3.02 -23.63 5.81
N LYS A 192 3.92 -22.72 5.41
CA LYS A 192 5.01 -22.24 6.25
C LYS A 192 4.56 -20.98 6.99
N THR A 193 4.72 -21.00 8.30
CA THR A 193 4.56 -19.80 9.11
C THR A 193 5.66 -18.80 8.76
N GLU A 194 5.25 -17.60 8.36
CA GLU A 194 6.14 -16.49 8.07
C GLU A 194 5.68 -15.23 8.81
N GLY A 195 6.65 -14.36 9.13
CA GLY A 195 6.38 -13.09 9.78
C GLY A 195 7.32 -12.01 9.27
N ALA A 196 6.83 -10.78 9.30
CA ALA A 196 7.62 -9.59 9.01
C ALA A 196 7.33 -8.51 10.04
N PHE A 197 8.36 -7.76 10.39
CA PHE A 197 8.31 -6.63 11.27
C PHE A 197 9.09 -5.50 10.63
N GLY A 198 8.54 -4.29 10.68
CA GLY A 198 9.17 -3.08 10.19
C GLY A 198 9.02 -1.96 11.19
N TYR A 199 10.09 -1.17 11.35
CA TYR A 199 10.03 0.10 12.04
C TYR A 199 10.68 1.17 11.18
N THR A 200 9.93 2.22 10.86
CA THR A 200 10.40 3.33 10.03
C THR A 200 10.38 4.61 10.84
N VAL A 201 11.50 5.32 10.81
CA VAL A 201 11.63 6.66 11.39
C VAL A 201 11.92 7.65 10.27
N GLY A 202 11.37 8.86 10.40
CA GLY A 202 11.53 9.92 9.42
C GLY A 202 11.65 11.29 10.08
N THR A 203 11.67 12.31 9.24
CA THR A 203 11.66 13.71 9.68
C THR A 203 10.30 14.07 10.28
N TYR A 204 10.23 15.22 10.96
CA TYR A 204 8.98 15.75 11.52
C TYR A 204 8.25 14.78 12.48
N GLY A 205 9.02 13.99 13.22
CA GLY A 205 8.49 13.03 14.18
C GLY A 205 7.77 11.84 13.55
N TYR A 206 8.01 11.54 12.27
CA TYR A 206 7.46 10.36 11.62
C TYR A 206 7.99 9.08 12.25
N ASN A 207 7.08 8.28 12.79
CA ASN A 207 7.36 6.95 13.33
C ASN A 207 6.25 6.02 12.85
N ARG A 208 6.62 4.91 12.23
CA ARG A 208 5.70 3.89 11.73
C ARG A 208 6.17 2.51 12.12
N PHE A 209 5.22 1.70 12.57
CA PHE A 209 5.37 0.29 12.87
C PHE A 209 4.55 -0.52 11.87
N ASP A 210 5.16 -1.52 11.26
CA ASP A 210 4.49 -2.48 10.39
C ASP A 210 4.70 -3.88 10.94
N GLY A 211 3.63 -4.68 10.96
CA GLY A 211 3.66 -6.06 11.41
C GLY A 211 2.85 -6.95 10.49
N PHE A 212 3.36 -8.15 10.23
CA PHE A 212 2.66 -9.17 9.45
C PHE A 212 3.03 -10.56 9.97
N MET A 213 2.05 -11.44 10.00
CA MET A 213 2.22 -12.86 10.29
C MET A 213 1.23 -13.67 9.48
N SER A 214 1.67 -14.82 8.97
CA SER A 214 0.82 -15.74 8.25
C SER A 214 1.26 -17.18 8.49
N GLY A 215 0.39 -18.13 8.19
CA GLY A 215 0.70 -19.55 8.36
C GLY A 215 -0.52 -20.44 8.15
N GLU A 216 -0.34 -21.71 8.49
CA GLU A 216 -1.40 -22.73 8.44
C GLU A 216 -2.05 -22.87 9.82
N ILE A 217 -3.39 -22.85 9.86
CA ILE A 217 -4.16 -23.14 11.09
C ILE A 217 -4.45 -24.64 11.17
N SER A 218 -4.83 -25.22 10.05
CA SER A 218 -5.16 -26.64 9.90
C SER A 218 -4.94 -27.06 8.44
N PRO A 219 -4.85 -28.37 8.12
CA PRO A 219 -4.61 -28.84 6.76
C PRO A 219 -5.48 -28.13 5.70
N GLY A 220 -4.84 -27.33 4.86
CA GLY A 220 -5.49 -26.57 3.78
C GLY A 220 -6.22 -25.29 4.20
N TRP A 221 -6.12 -24.86 5.46
CA TRP A 221 -6.60 -23.57 5.96
C TRP A 221 -5.44 -22.67 6.38
N PHE A 222 -5.35 -21.51 5.75
CA PHE A 222 -4.26 -20.56 5.95
C PHE A 222 -4.78 -19.21 6.43
N TYR A 223 -4.02 -18.58 7.30
CA TYR A 223 -4.34 -17.23 7.79
C TYR A 223 -3.24 -16.26 7.42
N SER A 224 -3.60 -14.99 7.30
CA SER A 224 -2.66 -13.89 7.46
C SER A 224 -3.27 -12.80 8.32
N VAL A 225 -2.45 -12.14 9.12
CA VAL A 225 -2.83 -10.95 9.87
C VAL A 225 -1.68 -9.96 9.82
N GLY A 226 -1.99 -8.70 9.59
CA GLY A 226 -0.98 -7.67 9.60
C GLY A 226 -1.58 -6.29 9.51
N GLY A 227 -0.73 -5.30 9.55
CA GLY A 227 -1.15 -3.93 9.59
C GLY A 227 -0.03 -3.00 9.97
N PHE A 228 -0.40 -1.75 10.19
CA PHE A 228 0.54 -0.73 10.60
C PHE A 228 -0.08 0.22 11.60
N TYR A 229 0.79 0.93 12.30
CA TYR A 229 0.42 2.08 13.11
C TYR A 229 1.48 3.16 12.95
N ARG A 230 1.05 4.40 12.71
CA ARG A 230 1.96 5.53 12.54
C ARG A 230 1.55 6.76 13.32
N THR A 231 2.52 7.64 13.49
CA THR A 231 2.36 8.99 13.99
C THR A 231 3.36 9.90 13.30
N ASP A 232 2.95 11.13 13.02
CA ASP A 232 3.85 12.18 12.55
C ASP A 232 3.28 13.57 12.85
N GLN A 233 4.10 14.62 12.69
CA GLN A 233 3.67 15.99 12.90
C GLN A 233 4.49 16.98 12.07
N ILE A 234 4.02 17.25 10.85
CA ILE A 234 4.67 18.20 9.93
C ILE A 234 4.41 19.65 10.35
N ARG A 235 3.14 20.02 10.58
CA ARG A 235 2.73 21.32 11.13
C ARG A 235 2.05 21.09 12.47
N ASN A 236 2.01 22.08 13.35
CA ASN A 236 1.40 21.94 14.67
C ASN A 236 -0.04 22.49 14.69
N PRO A 237 -1.09 21.65 14.54
CA PRO A 237 -2.48 22.07 14.70
C PRO A 237 -2.95 22.19 16.17
N GLN A 238 -2.06 21.93 17.13
CA GLN A 238 -2.33 21.85 18.58
C GLN A 238 -3.10 20.58 19.01
N PHE A 239 -3.19 19.58 18.14
CA PHE A 239 -3.72 18.23 18.43
C PHE A 239 -2.97 17.17 17.60
N PRO A 240 -3.03 15.87 17.95
CA PRO A 240 -2.45 14.79 17.14
C PRO A 240 -3.25 14.65 15.85
N ALA A 241 -2.72 15.18 14.74
CA ALA A 241 -3.46 15.26 13.48
C ALA A 241 -3.13 14.11 12.52
N ASN A 242 -1.90 13.60 12.58
CA ASN A 242 -1.45 12.45 11.82
C ASN A 242 -1.15 11.29 12.76
N GLN A 243 -2.16 10.45 13.00
CA GLN A 243 -2.06 9.32 13.93
C GLN A 243 -3.14 8.28 13.63
N GLY A 244 -2.72 7.02 13.57
CA GLY A 244 -3.62 5.89 13.50
C GLY A 244 -3.00 4.71 12.79
N GLY A 245 -3.83 3.83 12.24
CA GLY A 245 -3.35 2.59 11.67
C GLY A 245 -4.40 1.80 10.91
N GLN A 246 -3.96 0.66 10.40
CA GLN A 246 -4.77 -0.29 9.65
C GLN A 246 -4.50 -1.69 10.19
N LEU A 247 -5.53 -2.54 10.19
CA LEU A 247 -5.42 -3.97 10.44
C LEU A 247 -6.12 -4.72 9.32
N THR A 248 -5.45 -5.71 8.75
CA THR A 248 -5.99 -6.61 7.75
C THR A 248 -5.81 -8.05 8.22
N ALA A 249 -6.85 -8.87 8.06
CA ALA A 249 -6.77 -10.30 8.27
C ALA A 249 -7.38 -11.04 7.08
N THR A 250 -6.78 -12.18 6.72
CA THR A 250 -7.29 -13.09 5.70
C THR A 250 -7.40 -14.50 6.26
N LEU A 251 -8.37 -15.25 5.74
CA LEU A 251 -8.53 -16.68 5.94
C LEU A 251 -8.79 -17.32 4.58
N THR A 252 -7.84 -18.14 4.12
CA THR A 252 -7.88 -18.85 2.84
C THR A 252 -8.07 -20.34 3.07
N HIS A 253 -8.88 -20.99 2.24
CA HIS A 253 -9.00 -22.44 2.19
C HIS A 253 -8.78 -22.96 0.77
N ASP A 254 -7.91 -23.95 0.63
CA ASP A 254 -7.66 -24.63 -0.63
C ASP A 254 -8.70 -25.73 -0.87
N LEU A 255 -9.31 -25.69 -2.05
CA LEU A 255 -10.25 -26.67 -2.56
C LEU A 255 -9.58 -27.51 -3.66
N LYS A 256 -10.20 -28.62 -4.05
CA LYS A 256 -9.67 -29.52 -5.10
C LYS A 256 -9.40 -28.81 -6.45
N HIS A 257 -10.15 -27.75 -6.77
CA HIS A 257 -10.10 -27.06 -8.06
C HIS A 257 -10.04 -25.52 -7.92
N GLY A 258 -9.55 -25.01 -6.79
CA GLY A 258 -9.45 -23.57 -6.57
C GLY A 258 -9.23 -23.25 -5.10
N SER A 259 -9.45 -22.00 -4.71
CA SER A 259 -9.40 -21.57 -3.33
C SER A 259 -10.51 -20.57 -3.04
N ILE A 260 -10.85 -20.44 -1.76
CA ILE A 260 -11.71 -19.37 -1.24
C ILE A 260 -10.92 -18.54 -0.26
N MET A 261 -11.12 -17.22 -0.30
CA MET A 261 -10.49 -16.29 0.64
C MET A 261 -11.54 -15.36 1.24
N PHE A 262 -11.59 -15.33 2.56
CA PHE A 262 -12.28 -14.32 3.33
C PHE A 262 -11.25 -13.29 3.80
N TYR A 263 -11.58 -12.01 3.75
CA TYR A 263 -10.73 -10.97 4.31
C TYR A 263 -11.55 -9.90 5.02
N VAL A 264 -10.92 -9.26 6.00
CA VAL A 264 -11.42 -8.08 6.68
C VAL A 264 -10.30 -7.07 6.79
N ARG A 265 -10.64 -5.80 6.59
CA ARG A 265 -9.72 -4.68 6.76
C ARG A 265 -10.42 -3.57 7.53
N ASP A 266 -9.77 -3.11 8.60
CA ASP A 266 -10.18 -1.96 9.40
C ASP A 266 -9.12 -0.88 9.27
N LEU A 267 -9.54 0.33 8.88
CA LEU A 267 -8.67 1.50 8.73
C LEU A 267 -9.18 2.60 9.66
N ASN A 268 -8.36 2.96 10.63
CA ASN A 268 -8.61 4.07 11.54
C ASN A 268 -7.37 4.94 11.62
N ASP A 269 -7.24 5.80 10.62
CA ASP A 269 -6.08 6.65 10.42
C ASP A 269 -6.50 8.10 10.21
N ARG A 270 -6.04 8.99 11.09
CA ARG A 270 -6.33 10.43 11.01
C ARG A 270 -5.20 11.12 10.27
N ASN A 271 -5.60 12.01 9.37
CA ASN A 271 -4.70 12.76 8.52
C ASN A 271 -5.05 14.25 8.54
N GLN A 272 -4.02 15.07 8.61
CA GLN A 272 -4.06 16.48 8.34
C GLN A 272 -3.95 16.68 6.83
N PHE A 273 -4.98 17.26 6.25
CA PHE A 273 -4.89 17.78 4.89
C PHE A 273 -4.10 19.09 4.92
N LEU A 274 -2.97 19.13 4.21
CA LEU A 274 -2.10 20.29 4.13
C LEU A 274 -2.48 21.14 2.91
N THR A 275 -2.95 22.36 3.16
CA THR A 275 -3.33 23.29 2.09
C THR A 275 -2.24 24.31 1.82
N ASP A 276 -2.45 25.10 0.76
CA ASP A 276 -1.61 26.23 0.42
C ASP A 276 -1.41 27.19 1.60
N VAL A 277 -0.23 27.81 1.60
CA VAL A 277 0.17 28.80 2.61
C VAL A 277 0.34 30.19 1.99
N PRO A 278 0.02 31.26 2.73
CA PRO A 278 0.15 32.61 2.20
C PRO A 278 1.63 32.97 1.99
N LEU A 279 1.95 33.32 0.75
CA LEU A 279 3.25 33.85 0.33
C LEU A 279 3.02 35.20 -0.35
N ILE A 280 3.98 36.10 -0.18
CA ILE A 280 4.02 37.37 -0.93
C ILE A 280 4.91 37.15 -2.13
N VAL A 281 4.39 37.45 -3.31
CA VAL A 281 5.11 37.39 -4.58
C VAL A 281 5.34 38.82 -5.05
N SER A 282 6.58 39.14 -5.46
CA SER A 282 6.88 40.45 -6.04
C SER A 282 6.10 40.68 -7.34
N PRO A 283 5.84 41.94 -7.74
CA PRO A 283 5.08 42.25 -8.96
C PRO A 283 5.63 41.64 -10.26
N ASN A 284 6.92 41.33 -10.29
CA ASN A 284 7.60 40.68 -11.41
C ASN A 284 7.63 39.13 -11.32
N GLY A 285 6.99 38.53 -10.32
CA GLY A 285 6.89 37.08 -10.14
C GLY A 285 8.16 36.37 -9.68
N GLN A 286 9.27 37.08 -9.47
CA GLN A 286 10.59 36.45 -9.30
C GLN A 286 11.05 36.30 -7.85
N ASN A 287 10.45 37.04 -6.90
CA ASN A 287 10.80 36.93 -5.49
C ASN A 287 9.60 36.47 -4.69
N LEU A 288 9.81 35.44 -3.87
CA LEU A 288 8.85 34.97 -2.88
C LEU A 288 9.34 35.34 -1.48
N SER A 289 8.45 35.89 -0.66
CA SER A 289 8.71 36.12 0.76
C SER A 289 7.55 35.63 1.61
N SER A 290 7.85 35.32 2.88
CA SER A 290 6.85 34.92 3.86
C SER A 290 5.84 36.04 4.11
N PHE A 291 4.56 35.70 4.22
CA PHE A 291 3.57 36.65 4.73
C PHE A 291 3.90 37.06 6.18
N PRO A 292 3.83 38.36 6.54
CA PRO A 292 4.17 38.83 7.88
C PRO A 292 3.40 38.08 8.98
N GLY A 293 4.12 37.55 9.97
CA GLY A 293 3.53 36.79 11.09
C GLY A 293 3.19 35.33 10.77
N PHE A 294 3.48 34.84 9.56
CA PHE A 294 3.27 33.44 9.17
C PHE A 294 4.58 32.79 8.75
N SER A 295 4.92 31.66 9.35
CA SER A 295 6.03 30.82 8.90
C SER A 295 5.55 29.91 7.76
N PRO A 296 6.05 30.05 6.52
CA PRO A 296 5.61 29.20 5.41
C PRO A 296 5.94 27.72 5.63
N LEU A 297 6.97 27.40 6.41
CA LEU A 297 7.42 26.04 6.67
C LEU A 297 6.72 25.36 7.85
N THR A 298 6.33 26.13 8.88
CA THR A 298 5.83 25.58 10.15
C THR A 298 4.48 26.14 10.61
N GLY A 299 4.06 27.28 10.06
CA GLY A 299 2.79 27.93 10.36
C GLY A 299 1.62 27.07 9.90
N ASN A 300 0.52 27.07 10.62
CA ASN A 300 -0.66 26.29 10.27
C ASN A 300 -1.87 27.22 10.15
N ILE A 301 -2.66 27.04 9.09
CA ILE A 301 -3.91 27.78 8.89
C ILE A 301 -5.02 26.85 9.33
N ARG A 302 -5.83 27.29 10.30
CA ARG A 302 -7.05 26.56 10.65
C ARG A 302 -8.12 26.92 9.62
N GLN A 303 -8.51 25.94 8.82
CA GLN A 303 -9.77 25.98 8.05
C GLN A 303 -10.83 25.19 8.80
#